data_AF-A0A132A4A7-F1
#
_entry.id   AF-A0A132A4A7-F1
#
_cell.length_a   1.000
_cell.length_b   1.000
_cell.length_c   1.000
_cell.angle_alpha   90.00
_cell.angle_beta   90.00
_cell.angle_gamma   90.00
#
_symmetry.space_group_name_H-M   'P 1'
#
loop_
_entity.id
_entity.type
_entity.pdbx_description
1 polymer ?
#
loop_
_entity_poly.entity_id
_entity_poly.type
_entity_poly.pdbx_seq_one_letter_code
_entity_poly.pdbx_strand_id
1 'polypeptide(L)'
;MAFRTVSRTCVNSLTRIESLKIHIEAKKLKFDHHQQMISITTENIDDYIRELKKNKLRETVLQTNNNFRLFFKEDIPKYIQTNYYTTQFFTGHGPFNEYLAKMKLTPSSLCPCDNSSIQNPEHLLIHCNNFEDIKRDLRIDHIKLLEEFVTNKQNFQQFKILCKNIHDHLRLNTSTPTHGHIII
;
A
#
# COMPACT_ATOMS: atom_id res chain seq x y z
N MET A 1 1.96 -8.35 -14.90
CA MET A 1 3.03 -7.41 -14.49
C MET A 1 2.45 -6.29 -13.63
N ALA A 2 2.30 -6.51 -12.31
CA ALA A 2 1.64 -5.58 -11.39
C ALA A 2 2.52 -4.40 -10.92
N PHE A 3 3.82 -4.39 -11.24
CA PHE A 3 4.81 -3.61 -10.50
C PHE A 3 5.48 -2.44 -11.26
N ARG A 4 5.10 -2.14 -12.51
CA ARG A 4 5.80 -1.10 -13.30
C ARG A 4 5.52 0.35 -12.87
N THR A 5 4.41 0.60 -12.16
CA THR A 5 4.00 1.96 -11.76
C THR A 5 4.01 2.19 -10.24
N VAL A 6 4.33 1.18 -9.43
CA VAL A 6 4.27 1.25 -7.96
C VAL A 6 5.62 1.64 -7.37
N SER A 7 5.61 2.40 -6.25
CA SER A 7 6.83 2.79 -5.56
C SER A 7 7.64 1.56 -5.12
N ARG A 8 8.91 1.48 -5.55
CA ARG A 8 9.83 0.37 -5.25
C ARG A 8 9.98 0.15 -3.74
N THR A 9 10.07 1.24 -2.97
CA THR A 9 10.17 1.19 -1.51
C THR A 9 8.92 0.56 -0.88
N CYS A 10 7.72 0.89 -1.39
CA CYS A 10 6.48 0.29 -0.90
C CYS A 10 6.40 -1.21 -1.21
N VAL A 11 6.79 -1.63 -2.43
CA VAL A 11 6.79 -3.05 -2.81
C VAL A 11 7.76 -3.85 -1.96
N ASN A 12 8.97 -3.32 -1.71
CA ASN A 12 9.94 -3.97 -0.84
C ASN A 12 9.36 -4.17 0.58
N SER A 13 8.72 -3.14 1.15
CA SER A 13 8.07 -3.25 2.46
C SER A 13 6.93 -4.28 2.45
N LEU A 14 6.05 -4.27 1.45
CA LEU A 14 4.90 -5.19 1.34
C LEU A 14 5.29 -6.65 1.15
N THR A 15 6.30 -6.89 0.32
CA THR A 15 6.78 -8.26 0.04
C THR A 15 7.59 -8.84 1.17
N ARG A 16 8.06 -8.01 2.12
CA ARG A 16 8.99 -8.37 3.20
C ARG A 16 10.22 -9.12 2.69
N ILE A 17 10.55 -8.95 1.41
CA ILE A 17 11.75 -9.53 0.85
C ILE A 17 12.90 -8.78 1.49
N GLU A 18 13.67 -9.51 2.31
CA GLU A 18 14.86 -8.99 2.94
C GLU A 18 15.79 -8.45 1.85
N SER A 19 16.18 -7.18 1.97
CA SER A 19 17.15 -6.63 1.03
C SER A 19 18.45 -7.43 1.14
N LEU A 20 19.08 -7.70 -0.01
CA LEU A 20 20.34 -8.46 -0.05
C LEU A 20 21.40 -7.88 0.91
N LYS A 21 21.42 -6.54 1.07
CA LYS A 21 22.32 -5.86 2.01
C LYS A 21 22.11 -6.31 3.45
N ILE A 22 20.86 -6.37 3.92
CA ILE A 22 20.52 -6.79 5.29
C ILE A 22 20.86 -8.27 5.46
N HIS A 23 20.60 -9.09 4.43
CA HIS A 23 20.93 -10.51 4.48
C HIS A 23 22.43 -10.74 4.65
N ILE A 24 23.26 -10.03 3.87
CA ILE A 24 24.72 -10.10 3.95
C ILE A 24 25.20 -9.62 5.33
N GLU A 25 24.66 -8.51 5.83
CA GLU A 25 25.00 -7.96 7.16
C GLU A 25 24.66 -8.96 8.27
N ALA A 26 23.47 -9.56 8.25
CA ALA A 26 23.07 -10.58 9.21
C ALA A 26 23.98 -11.82 9.15
N LYS A 27 24.38 -12.26 7.95
CA LYS A 27 25.31 -13.40 7.77
C LYS A 27 26.70 -13.08 8.30
N LYS A 28 27.19 -11.87 8.04
CA LYS A 28 28.48 -11.39 8.54
C LYS A 28 28.48 -11.35 10.07
N LEU A 29 27.44 -10.78 10.69
CA LEU A 29 27.29 -10.73 12.14
C LEU A 29 27.32 -12.13 12.79
N LYS A 30 26.65 -13.12 12.19
CA LYS A 30 26.72 -14.51 12.66
C LYS A 30 28.13 -15.07 12.57
N PHE A 31 28.80 -14.87 11.44
CA PHE A 31 30.16 -15.36 11.23
C PHE A 31 31.13 -14.77 12.25
N ASP A 32 31.12 -13.44 12.41
CA ASP A 32 32.02 -12.72 13.31
C ASP A 32 31.77 -13.11 14.79
N HIS A 33 30.50 -13.32 15.19
CA HIS A 33 30.14 -13.85 16.51
C HIS A 33 30.70 -15.26 16.75
N HIS A 34 30.57 -16.17 15.76
CA HIS A 34 31.14 -17.52 15.87
C HIS A 34 32.68 -17.51 15.97
N GLN A 35 33.34 -16.54 15.35
CA GLN A 35 34.78 -16.34 15.43
C GLN A 35 35.23 -15.58 16.69
N GLN A 36 34.32 -15.31 17.64
CA GLN A 36 34.59 -14.54 18.86
C GLN A 36 35.16 -13.13 18.60
N MET A 37 34.95 -12.58 17.39
CA MET A 37 35.44 -11.26 17.00
C MET A 37 34.53 -10.11 17.45
N ILE A 38 33.34 -10.43 18.00
CA ILE A 38 32.40 -9.45 18.53
C ILE A 38 31.90 -9.92 19.89
N SER A 39 32.15 -9.12 20.93
CA SER A 39 31.48 -9.22 22.23
C SER A 39 30.07 -8.62 22.12
N ILE A 40 29.15 -9.35 21.51
CA ILE A 40 27.74 -8.95 21.50
C ILE A 40 27.17 -9.24 22.89
N THR A 41 26.69 -8.19 23.57
CA THR A 41 26.18 -8.23 24.95
C THR A 41 24.83 -8.91 25.10
N THR A 42 24.15 -9.25 23.99
CA THR A 42 22.89 -10.00 24.01
C THR A 42 23.18 -11.49 24.08
N GLU A 43 22.59 -12.16 25.07
CA GLU A 43 22.69 -13.62 25.33
C GLU A 43 22.36 -14.51 24.10
N ASN A 44 21.77 -13.94 23.02
CA ASN A 44 21.45 -14.64 21.79
C ASN A 44 21.59 -13.75 20.53
N ILE A 45 22.56 -14.09 19.66
CA ILE A 45 22.81 -13.43 18.37
C ILE A 45 21.60 -13.46 17.41
N ASP A 46 20.75 -14.49 17.49
CA ASP A 46 19.57 -14.60 16.63
C ASP A 46 18.48 -13.60 17.01
N ASP A 47 18.34 -13.28 18.30
CA ASP A 47 17.43 -12.24 18.78
C ASP A 47 17.89 -10.86 18.30
N TYR A 48 19.21 -10.58 18.40
CA TYR A 48 19.79 -9.34 17.90
C TYR A 48 19.56 -9.15 16.40
N ILE A 49 19.82 -10.18 15.60
CA ILE A 49 19.59 -10.15 14.14
C ILE A 49 18.11 -9.93 13.83
N ARG A 50 17.20 -10.54 14.59
CA ARG A 50 15.76 -10.35 14.41
C ARG A 50 15.35 -8.90 14.64
N GLU A 51 15.84 -8.28 15.71
CA GLU A 51 15.55 -6.88 16.00
C GLU A 51 16.20 -5.94 14.98
N LEU A 52 17.42 -6.22 14.51
CA LEU A 52 18.06 -5.48 13.42
C LEU A 52 17.21 -5.49 12.14
N LYS A 53 16.73 -6.68 11.73
CA LYS A 53 15.83 -6.82 10.57
C LYS A 53 14.54 -6.03 10.75
N LYS A 54 13.96 -6.07 11.94
CA LYS A 54 12.72 -5.35 12.28
C LYS A 54 12.89 -3.84 12.26
N ASN A 55 13.96 -3.32 12.84
CA ASN A 55 14.29 -1.89 12.81
C ASN A 55 14.53 -1.41 11.37
N LYS A 56 15.18 -2.22 10.54
CA LYS A 56 15.40 -1.86 9.14
C LYS A 56 14.13 -1.83 8.31
N LEU A 57 13.18 -2.74 8.59
CA LEU A 57 11.86 -2.70 7.99
C LEU A 57 11.11 -1.42 8.38
N ARG A 58 11.13 -1.05 9.67
CA ARG A 58 10.53 0.20 10.18
C ARG A 58 11.08 1.43 9.48
N GLU A 59 12.40 1.55 9.36
CA GLU A 59 13.05 2.64 8.61
C GLU A 59 12.56 2.71 7.16
N THR A 60 12.41 1.55 6.51
CA THR A 60 11.95 1.48 5.11
C THR A 60 10.49 1.95 4.99
N VAL A 61 9.62 1.57 5.93
CA VAL A 61 8.22 2.04 6.00
C VAL A 61 8.18 3.57 6.16
N LEU A 62 9.02 4.15 7.02
CA LEU A 62 9.07 5.60 7.21
C LEU A 62 9.52 6.38 5.97
N GLN A 63 10.27 5.73 5.07
CA GLN A 63 10.72 6.29 3.79
C GLN A 63 9.72 6.10 2.64
N THR A 64 8.58 5.45 2.88
CA THR A 64 7.52 5.31 1.87
C THR A 64 6.72 6.60 1.68
N ASN A 65 5.87 6.62 0.64
CA ASN A 65 5.03 7.79 0.38
C ASN A 65 3.99 8.00 1.49
N ASN A 66 3.42 9.22 1.57
CA ASN A 66 2.45 9.58 2.59
C ASN A 66 1.27 8.61 2.63
N ASN A 67 0.73 8.26 1.46
CA ASN A 67 -0.42 7.37 1.35
C ASN A 67 -0.16 6.00 2.00
N PHE A 68 1.02 5.42 1.78
CA PHE A 68 1.40 4.14 2.40
C PHE A 68 1.46 4.24 3.92
N ARG A 69 2.01 5.33 4.45
CA ARG A 69 2.13 5.57 5.89
C ARG A 69 0.79 5.82 6.60
N LEU A 70 -0.26 6.21 5.86
CA LEU A 70 -1.63 6.29 6.40
C LEU A 70 -2.21 4.91 6.71
N PHE A 71 -1.75 3.85 6.05
CA PHE A 71 -2.12 2.47 6.37
C PHE A 71 -1.18 1.86 7.40
N PHE A 72 0.13 2.09 7.26
CA PHE A 72 1.16 1.44 8.07
C PHE A 72 2.03 2.49 8.77
N LYS A 73 1.73 2.79 10.03
CA LYS A 73 2.48 3.76 10.84
C LYS A 73 3.94 3.37 11.04
N GLU A 74 4.18 2.12 11.46
CA GLU A 74 5.52 1.65 11.83
C GLU A 74 5.86 0.27 11.27
N ASP A 75 4.88 -0.64 11.22
CA ASP A 75 5.09 -2.02 10.79
C ASP A 75 3.90 -2.49 9.93
N ILE A 76 4.14 -3.56 9.18
CA ILE A 76 3.14 -4.23 8.36
C ILE A 76 2.76 -5.52 9.09
N PRO A 77 1.50 -5.72 9.50
CA PRO A 77 1.07 -6.94 10.19
C PRO A 77 1.26 -8.20 9.35
N LYS A 78 1.79 -9.29 9.94
CA LYS A 78 2.19 -10.53 9.22
C LYS A 78 1.11 -11.16 8.35
N TYR A 79 -0.15 -10.95 8.70
CA TYR A 79 -1.29 -11.49 7.96
C TYR A 79 -1.67 -10.66 6.72
N ILE A 80 -1.03 -9.52 6.49
CA ILE A 80 -1.22 -8.71 5.29
C ILE A 80 -0.51 -9.41 4.13
N GLN A 81 -1.31 -10.01 3.26
CA GLN A 81 -0.89 -10.52 1.96
C GLN A 81 -1.56 -9.69 0.87
N THR A 82 -0.76 -8.87 0.19
CA THR A 82 -1.26 -7.96 -0.82
C THR A 82 -1.58 -8.66 -2.14
N ASN A 83 -2.49 -8.07 -2.90
CA ASN A 83 -2.76 -8.45 -4.28
C ASN A 83 -2.62 -7.22 -5.20
N TYR A 84 -2.94 -7.39 -6.47
CA TYR A 84 -2.89 -6.31 -7.46
C TYR A 84 -3.72 -5.08 -7.04
N TYR A 85 -4.90 -5.28 -6.47
CA TYR A 85 -5.81 -4.20 -6.08
C TYR A 85 -5.29 -3.48 -4.83
N THR A 86 -5.06 -4.20 -3.72
CA THR A 86 -4.63 -3.58 -2.46
C THR A 86 -3.29 -2.86 -2.60
N THR A 87 -2.38 -3.38 -3.43
CA THR A 87 -1.08 -2.73 -3.67
C THR A 87 -1.26 -1.34 -4.27
N GLN A 88 -2.17 -1.17 -5.24
CA GLN A 88 -2.45 0.14 -5.83
C GLN A 88 -3.01 1.13 -4.81
N PHE A 89 -3.91 0.68 -3.92
CA PHE A 89 -4.45 1.51 -2.85
C PHE A 89 -3.39 1.89 -1.83
N PHE A 90 -2.53 0.95 -1.40
CA PHE A 90 -1.44 1.25 -0.46
C PHE A 90 -0.41 2.22 -1.05
N THR A 91 -0.11 2.11 -2.34
CA THR A 91 0.89 2.98 -2.97
C THR A 91 0.31 4.28 -3.49
N GLY A 92 -1.02 4.41 -3.61
CA GLY A 92 -1.68 5.54 -4.26
C GLY A 92 -1.44 5.60 -5.77
N HIS A 93 -1.06 4.49 -6.41
CA HIS A 93 -0.67 4.45 -7.84
C HIS A 93 -1.65 3.62 -8.69
N GLY A 94 -2.94 3.72 -8.39
CA GLY A 94 -4.01 3.08 -9.14
C GLY A 94 -4.67 4.01 -10.17
N PRO A 95 -5.82 3.63 -10.74
CA PRO A 95 -6.61 4.46 -11.65
C PRO A 95 -7.37 5.56 -10.89
N PHE A 96 -6.68 6.27 -9.99
CA PHE A 96 -7.23 7.36 -9.19
C PHE A 96 -6.99 8.67 -9.94
N ASN A 97 -8.01 9.53 -10.08
CA ASN A 97 -7.85 10.77 -10.83
C ASN A 97 -6.71 11.66 -10.29
N GLU A 98 -6.44 11.64 -8.97
CA GLU A 98 -5.27 12.35 -8.41
C GLU A 98 -3.95 11.86 -9.04
N TYR A 99 -3.76 10.55 -9.13
CA TYR A 99 -2.57 9.95 -9.70
C TYR A 99 -2.53 10.14 -11.22
N LEU A 100 -3.66 9.91 -11.90
CA LEU A 100 -3.75 10.07 -13.36
C LEU A 100 -3.50 11.52 -13.79
N ALA A 101 -3.96 12.52 -13.03
CA ALA A 101 -3.72 13.94 -13.32
C ALA A 101 -2.23 14.29 -13.18
N LYS A 102 -1.55 13.76 -12.14
CA LYS A 102 -0.08 13.89 -11.98
C LYS A 102 0.67 13.29 -13.17
N MET A 103 0.15 12.21 -13.75
CA MET A 103 0.69 11.55 -14.95
C MET A 103 0.22 12.20 -16.26
N LYS A 104 -0.58 13.28 -16.21
CA LYS A 104 -1.16 13.98 -17.37
C LYS A 104 -2.06 13.08 -18.24
N LEU A 105 -2.72 12.10 -17.63
CA LEU A 105 -3.64 11.16 -18.29
C LEU A 105 -5.11 11.56 -18.17
N THR A 106 -5.44 12.49 -17.28
CA THR A 106 -6.77 13.09 -17.13
C THR A 106 -6.60 14.58 -16.82
N PRO A 107 -7.51 15.46 -17.29
CA PRO A 107 -7.43 16.89 -17.04
C PRO A 107 -7.76 17.29 -15.60
N SER A 108 -8.39 16.41 -14.81
CA SER A 108 -8.88 16.73 -13.46
C SER A 108 -8.53 15.62 -12.46
N SER A 109 -8.13 16.02 -11.25
CA SER A 109 -7.92 15.13 -10.10
C SER A 109 -9.19 14.87 -9.28
N LEU A 110 -10.30 15.48 -9.66
CA LEU A 110 -11.54 15.48 -8.88
C LEU A 110 -12.32 14.18 -9.03
N CYS A 111 -13.08 13.83 -7.99
CA CYS A 111 -13.95 12.67 -7.99
C CYS A 111 -15.30 13.00 -8.62
N PRO A 112 -15.84 12.16 -9.52
CA PRO A 112 -17.17 12.39 -10.11
C PRO A 112 -18.34 12.32 -9.13
N CYS A 113 -18.14 11.82 -7.90
CA CYS A 113 -19.22 11.71 -6.92
C CYS A 113 -19.74 13.07 -6.44
N ASP A 114 -18.87 14.08 -6.39
CA ASP A 114 -19.20 15.44 -5.94
C ASP A 114 -18.55 16.55 -6.77
N ASN A 115 -17.71 16.18 -7.76
CA ASN A 115 -16.94 17.08 -8.62
C ASN A 115 -16.13 18.14 -7.86
N SER A 116 -15.74 17.86 -6.62
CA SER A 116 -15.03 18.82 -5.75
C SER A 116 -13.97 18.17 -4.87
N SER A 117 -14.17 16.94 -4.41
CA SER A 117 -13.16 16.19 -3.67
C SER A 117 -12.09 15.62 -4.58
N ILE A 118 -10.84 15.57 -4.11
CA ILE A 118 -9.74 14.89 -4.81
C ILE A 118 -9.99 13.38 -4.77
N GLN A 119 -9.96 12.72 -5.94
CA GLN A 119 -10.09 11.27 -6.02
C GLN A 119 -8.76 10.58 -5.73
N ASN A 120 -8.50 10.36 -4.46
CA ASN A 120 -7.38 9.57 -3.94
C ASN A 120 -7.88 8.33 -3.17
N PRO A 121 -7.00 7.41 -2.72
CA PRO A 121 -7.41 6.22 -1.97
C PRO A 121 -8.24 6.53 -0.73
N GLU A 122 -7.87 7.57 0.04
CA GLU A 122 -8.58 7.97 1.26
C GLU A 122 -10.03 8.36 0.96
N HIS A 123 -10.24 9.25 -0.01
CA HIS A 123 -11.57 9.64 -0.44
C HIS A 123 -12.38 8.42 -0.90
N LEU A 124 -11.84 7.59 -1.79
CA LEU A 124 -12.55 6.43 -2.32
C LEU A 124 -12.94 5.41 -1.24
N LEU A 125 -12.05 5.16 -0.28
CA LEU A 125 -12.26 4.18 0.78
C LEU A 125 -13.16 4.70 1.90
N ILE A 126 -13.09 5.98 2.25
CA ILE A 126 -13.72 6.52 3.46
C ILE A 126 -14.90 7.43 3.10
N HIS A 127 -14.68 8.41 2.23
CA HIS A 127 -15.61 9.54 2.05
C HIS A 127 -16.53 9.43 0.83
N CYS A 128 -16.19 8.59 -0.15
CA CYS A 128 -16.88 8.60 -1.43
C CYS A 128 -18.27 7.96 -1.31
N ASN A 129 -19.29 8.73 -1.72
CA ASN A 129 -20.69 8.32 -1.67
C ASN A 129 -21.01 7.19 -2.67
N ASN A 130 -20.28 7.11 -3.78
CA ASN A 130 -20.47 6.06 -4.80
C ASN A 130 -20.23 4.63 -4.26
N PHE A 131 -19.55 4.51 -3.12
CA PHE A 131 -19.19 3.21 -2.54
C PHE A 131 -19.82 2.98 -1.17
N GLU A 132 -20.82 3.77 -0.79
CA GLU A 132 -21.52 3.60 0.48
C GLU A 132 -22.23 2.25 0.61
N ASP A 133 -22.93 1.81 -0.45
CA ASP A 133 -23.67 0.54 -0.43
C ASP A 133 -22.74 -0.64 -0.17
N ILE A 134 -21.65 -0.73 -0.94
CA ILE A 134 -20.67 -1.82 -0.76
C ILE A 134 -19.96 -1.72 0.61
N LYS A 135 -19.74 -0.52 1.15
CA LYS A 135 -19.19 -0.35 2.51
C LYS A 135 -20.16 -0.89 3.57
N ARG A 136 -21.46 -0.66 3.43
CA ARG A 136 -22.51 -1.21 4.31
C ARG A 136 -22.59 -2.73 4.19
N ASP A 137 -22.59 -3.26 2.97
CA ASP A 137 -22.65 -4.71 2.72
C ASP A 137 -21.46 -5.45 3.36
N LEU A 138 -20.26 -4.87 3.26
CA LEU A 138 -19.05 -5.41 3.86
C LEU A 138 -18.91 -5.11 5.35
N ARG A 139 -19.86 -4.33 5.93
CA ARG A 139 -19.88 -3.88 7.34
C ARG A 139 -18.62 -3.13 7.75
N ILE A 140 -18.15 -2.22 6.90
CA ILE A 140 -16.92 -1.40 7.09
C ILE A 140 -17.18 0.10 6.97
N ASP A 141 -18.44 0.51 6.90
CA ASP A 141 -18.89 1.91 6.90
C ASP A 141 -18.53 2.67 8.19
N HIS A 142 -18.29 1.93 9.28
CA HIS A 142 -17.79 2.46 10.55
C HIS A 142 -16.31 2.86 10.51
N ILE A 143 -15.50 2.35 9.57
CA ILE A 143 -14.08 2.67 9.45
C ILE A 143 -13.91 4.12 8.99
N LYS A 144 -13.16 4.94 9.76
CA LYS A 144 -12.96 6.36 9.47
C LYS A 144 -11.50 6.73 9.20
N LEU A 145 -10.56 5.83 9.46
CA LEU A 145 -9.13 6.01 9.21
C LEU A 145 -8.58 4.86 8.36
N LEU A 146 -7.61 5.15 7.49
CA LEU A 146 -7.02 4.15 6.59
C LEU A 146 -6.31 3.00 7.32
N GLU A 147 -5.68 3.30 8.46
CA GLU A 147 -5.01 2.29 9.28
C GLU A 147 -5.96 1.22 9.83
N GLU A 148 -7.24 1.56 10.05
CA GLU A 148 -8.23 0.63 10.61
C GLU A 148 -8.49 -0.55 9.66
N PHE A 149 -8.32 -0.37 8.34
CA PHE A 149 -8.44 -1.45 7.36
C PHE A 149 -7.38 -2.55 7.54
N VAL A 150 -6.25 -2.25 8.17
CA VAL A 150 -5.13 -3.18 8.35
C VAL A 150 -4.90 -3.57 9.81
N THR A 151 -5.77 -3.16 10.74
CA THR A 151 -5.65 -3.47 12.18
C THR A 151 -5.87 -4.94 12.53
N ASN A 152 -6.72 -5.64 11.76
CA ASN A 152 -7.02 -7.05 11.99
C ASN A 152 -7.30 -7.78 10.67
N LYS A 153 -7.28 -9.13 10.74
CA LYS A 153 -7.47 -10.01 9.58
C LYS A 153 -8.82 -9.81 8.89
N GLN A 154 -9.89 -9.63 9.66
CA GLN A 154 -11.25 -9.50 9.13
C GLN A 154 -11.39 -8.20 8.33
N ASN A 155 -10.98 -7.07 8.92
CA ASN A 155 -10.98 -5.77 8.23
C ASN A 155 -10.16 -5.83 6.94
N PHE A 156 -9.00 -6.49 6.97
CA PHE A 156 -8.17 -6.62 5.78
C PHE A 156 -8.80 -7.49 4.69
N GLN A 157 -9.57 -8.53 5.03
CA GLN A 157 -10.31 -9.28 4.01
C GLN A 157 -11.39 -8.43 3.36
N GLN A 158 -12.14 -7.66 4.15
CA GLN A 158 -13.16 -6.75 3.60
C GLN A 158 -12.54 -5.64 2.75
N PHE A 159 -11.40 -5.10 3.19
CA PHE A 159 -10.60 -4.16 2.42
C PHE A 159 -10.21 -4.71 1.05
N LYS A 160 -9.77 -5.96 0.95
CA LYS A 160 -9.44 -6.60 -0.35
C LYS A 160 -10.63 -6.62 -1.29
N ILE A 161 -11.83 -6.91 -0.77
CA ILE A 161 -13.07 -6.95 -1.56
C ILE A 161 -13.45 -5.52 -2.00
N LEU A 162 -13.38 -4.55 -1.09
CA LEU A 162 -13.67 -3.14 -1.39
C LEU A 162 -12.73 -2.59 -2.46
N CYS A 163 -11.41 -2.79 -2.32
CA CYS A 163 -10.42 -2.34 -3.31
C CYS A 163 -10.70 -2.88 -4.71
N LYS A 164 -11.10 -4.14 -4.82
CA LYS A 164 -11.45 -4.75 -6.11
C LYS A 164 -12.69 -4.06 -6.71
N ASN A 165 -13.75 -3.91 -5.93
CA ASN A 165 -14.99 -3.29 -6.39
C ASN A 165 -14.78 -1.84 -6.87
N ILE A 166 -14.05 -1.04 -6.08
CA ILE A 166 -13.72 0.33 -6.46
C ILE A 166 -12.89 0.33 -7.76
N HIS A 167 -11.84 -0.48 -7.83
CA HIS A 167 -10.98 -0.54 -9.01
C HIS A 167 -11.77 -0.92 -10.27
N ASP A 168 -12.66 -1.91 -10.18
CA ASP A 168 -13.46 -2.37 -11.31
C ASP A 168 -14.45 -1.28 -11.75
N HIS A 169 -15.10 -0.58 -10.80
CA HIS A 169 -15.95 0.58 -11.09
C HIS A 169 -15.19 1.70 -11.81
N LEU A 170 -13.98 2.04 -11.34
CA LEU A 170 -13.14 3.06 -11.97
C LEU A 170 -12.69 2.67 -13.38
N ARG A 171 -12.50 1.38 -13.67
CA ARG A 171 -12.19 0.91 -15.03
C ARG A 171 -13.38 1.00 -15.99
N LEU A 172 -14.58 0.70 -15.52
CA LEU A 172 -15.79 0.82 -16.34
C LEU A 172 -16.06 2.28 -16.72
N ASN A 173 -15.85 3.21 -15.80
CA ASN A 173 -16.06 4.63 -16.06
C ASN A 173 -14.97 5.27 -16.94
N THR A 174 -13.81 4.62 -17.11
CA THR A 174 -12.75 5.08 -18.03
C THR A 174 -12.86 4.48 -19.44
N SER A 175 -13.83 3.57 -19.66
CA SER A 175 -14.04 2.90 -20.96
C SER A 175 -15.26 3.40 -21.76
N THR A 176 -15.90 4.50 -21.34
CA THR A 176 -16.82 5.23 -22.24
C THR A 176 -16.02 6.02 -23.28
N PRO A 177 -16.19 5.73 -24.60
CA PRO A 177 -15.50 6.46 -25.64
C PRO A 177 -16.13 7.85 -25.77
N THR A 178 -15.34 8.89 -25.61
CA THR A 178 -15.66 10.20 -26.17
C THR A 178 -15.65 10.06 -27.70
N HIS A 179 -16.83 9.98 -28.31
CA HIS A 179 -17.02 10.15 -29.75
C HIS A 179 -16.77 11.60 -30.18
N GLY A 180 -16.14 11.76 -31.36
CA GLY A 180 -16.05 12.98 -32.17
C GLY A 180 -14.68 13.67 -32.07
N HIS A 181 -13.82 13.74 -33.09
CA HIS A 181 -14.08 13.92 -34.51
C HIS A 181 -13.02 13.25 -35.41
N ILE A 182 -13.48 12.51 -36.41
CA ILE A 182 -12.91 12.52 -37.77
C ILE A 182 -13.73 13.56 -38.53
N ILE A 183 -13.13 14.66 -39.01
CA ILE A 183 -13.51 15.33 -40.27
C ILE A 183 -12.25 16.00 -40.87
N ILE A 184 -11.90 15.54 -42.08
CA ILE A 184 -10.88 15.92 -43.10
C ILE A 184 -9.41 15.66 -42.76
#